data_AF-A0A534VNH4-F1
#
_entry.id   AF-A0A534VNH4-F1
#
_cell.length_a   1.000
_cell.length_b   1.000
_cell.length_c   1.000
_cell.angle_alpha   90.00
_cell.angle_beta   90.00
_cell.angle_gamma   90.00
#
_symmetry.space_group_name_H-M   'P 1'
#
loop_
_entity.id
_entity.type
_entity.pdbx_description
1 polymer ?
#
loop_
_entity_poly.entity_id
_entity_poly.type
_entity_poly.pdbx_seq_one_letter_code
_entity_poly.pdbx_strand_id
1 'polypeptide(L)'
;MAALLFAVHPIHTEAVTYVSGRSDPLAALLMLAAALWFLRGRRRLVLSVVAFLLALLAREAAMVLPLLLVVVDVGVTTARRCRWSVYLPYAGVLALYLLLRTTVIGGGAREALAAAVPLRLRLLTMAKVVVEYLGLLIVPLHLHMERVVRPAASPLEPSILASVAVIAGLLAAILLHRKTWPLGFCLAWFFVALLPVANIVPLGTFMAEHWLYVPSMGCFLAAGWGVARLADRLPRRAVMAMAAIVLASYAGATIRRNADWRDGPTLYQTMLPLAPESPRLYGNLGQTYQEAGDNEKAKTAYEHVLELTNNDLERAMALNNLGKLYRDEKRYR
;
A
#
# COMPACT_ATOMS: atom_id res chain seq x y z
N MET A 1 4.45 -19.46 9.97
CA MET A 1 4.92 -19.13 8.61
C MET A 1 4.35 -17.80 8.11
N ALA A 2 3.03 -17.65 7.94
CA ALA A 2 2.41 -16.41 7.47
C ALA A 2 2.88 -15.14 8.21
N ALA A 3 2.85 -15.15 9.55
CA ALA A 3 3.31 -14.03 10.37
C ALA A 3 4.81 -13.73 10.21
N LEU A 4 5.65 -14.76 10.02
CA LEU A 4 7.09 -14.58 9.79
C LEU A 4 7.34 -13.96 8.42
N LEU A 5 6.67 -14.46 7.36
CA LEU A 5 6.75 -13.89 6.02
C LEU A 5 6.32 -12.42 6.04
N PHE A 6 5.18 -12.11 6.65
CA PHE A 6 4.70 -10.73 6.84
C PHE A 6 5.73 -9.86 7.56
N ALA A 7 6.34 -10.35 8.63
CA ALA A 7 7.29 -9.57 9.42
C ALA A 7 8.60 -9.24 8.67
N VAL A 8 9.10 -10.16 7.84
CA VAL A 8 10.41 -10.00 7.17
C VAL A 8 10.33 -9.55 5.72
N HIS A 9 9.13 -9.39 5.15
CA HIS A 9 8.99 -9.09 3.72
C HIS A 9 9.44 -7.65 3.37
N PRO A 10 10.32 -7.45 2.36
CA PRO A 10 10.88 -6.13 2.03
C PRO A 10 9.86 -5.07 1.62
N ILE A 11 8.69 -5.49 1.11
CA ILE A 11 7.59 -4.58 0.72
C ILE A 11 7.10 -3.70 1.88
N HIS A 12 7.34 -4.11 3.13
CA HIS A 12 6.87 -3.38 4.31
C HIS A 12 7.85 -2.33 4.82
N THR A 13 9.03 -2.20 4.21
CA THR A 13 10.03 -1.20 4.61
C THR A 13 9.50 0.23 4.51
N GLU A 14 8.76 0.57 3.45
CA GLU A 14 8.11 1.88 3.33
C GLU A 14 7.09 2.12 4.46
N ALA A 15 6.27 1.14 4.82
CA ALA A 15 5.26 1.29 5.86
C ALA A 15 5.86 1.36 7.28
N VAL A 16 7.00 0.72 7.53
CA VAL A 16 7.57 0.54 8.87
C VAL A 16 8.73 1.48 9.16
N THR A 17 9.65 1.64 8.20
CA THR A 17 10.90 2.39 8.38
C THR A 17 10.69 3.89 8.16
N TYR A 18 9.77 4.26 7.27
CA TYR A 18 9.41 5.65 7.04
C TYR A 18 8.59 6.21 8.22
N VAL A 19 9.04 7.34 8.79
CA VAL A 19 8.42 7.94 9.99
C VAL A 19 6.95 8.29 9.75
N SER A 20 6.62 8.87 8.59
CA SER A 20 5.23 9.19 8.23
C SER A 20 4.40 7.94 7.90
N GLY A 21 5.05 6.81 7.61
CA GLY A 21 4.40 5.52 7.35
C GLY A 21 3.87 4.82 8.61
N ARG A 22 4.31 5.21 9.81
CA ARG A 22 3.96 4.57 11.10
C ARG A 22 2.45 4.42 11.37
N SER A 23 1.63 5.24 10.72
CA SER A 23 0.17 5.10 10.75
C SER A 23 -0.33 3.75 10.19
N ASP A 24 0.36 3.16 9.21
CA ASP A 24 0.01 1.84 8.63
C ASP A 24 0.10 0.71 9.67
N PRO A 25 1.27 0.46 10.31
CA PRO A 25 1.38 -0.56 11.35
C PRO A 25 0.42 -0.36 12.51
N LEU A 26 0.22 0.89 12.96
CA LEU A 26 -0.67 1.21 14.07
C LEU A 26 -2.13 0.88 13.72
N ALA A 27 -2.60 1.33 12.56
CA ALA A 27 -3.95 1.03 12.09
C ALA A 27 -4.13 -0.49 11.90
N ALA A 28 -3.15 -1.18 11.33
CA ALA A 28 -3.19 -2.63 11.16
C ALA A 28 -3.29 -3.38 12.50
N LEU A 29 -2.50 -3.00 13.50
CA LEU A 29 -2.56 -3.58 14.85
C LEU A 29 -3.96 -3.40 15.46
N LEU A 30 -4.52 -2.19 15.38
CA LEU A 30 -5.83 -1.87 15.92
C LEU A 30 -6.96 -2.59 15.17
N MET A 31 -6.86 -2.71 13.84
CA MET A 31 -7.78 -3.49 13.01
C MET A 31 -7.76 -4.98 13.39
N LEU A 32 -6.58 -5.57 13.60
CA LEU A 32 -6.45 -6.96 14.04
C LEU A 32 -6.99 -7.15 15.47
N ALA A 33 -6.70 -6.22 16.39
CA ALA A 33 -7.25 -6.25 17.74
C ALA A 33 -8.78 -6.18 17.72
N ALA A 34 -9.34 -5.30 16.90
CA ALA A 34 -10.77 -5.21 16.69
C ALA A 34 -11.36 -6.53 16.15
N ALA A 35 -10.75 -7.14 15.13
CA ALA A 35 -11.19 -8.43 14.61
C ALA A 35 -11.12 -9.55 15.67
N LEU A 36 -10.05 -9.61 16.47
CA LEU A 36 -9.91 -10.58 17.55
C LEU A 36 -10.96 -10.42 18.66
N TRP A 37 -11.31 -9.18 19.02
CA TRP A 37 -12.37 -8.92 20.01
C TRP A 37 -13.77 -9.18 19.44
N PHE A 38 -13.99 -8.89 18.16
CA PHE A 38 -15.22 -9.23 17.45
C PHE A 38 -15.46 -10.75 17.48
N LEU A 39 -14.44 -11.54 17.15
CA LEU A 39 -14.51 -13.02 17.17
C LEU A 39 -14.78 -13.59 18.57
N ARG A 40 -14.40 -12.88 19.64
CA ARG A 40 -14.69 -13.28 21.03
C ARG A 40 -16.13 -12.98 21.47
N GLY A 41 -16.95 -12.43 20.58
CA GLY A 41 -18.40 -12.27 20.77
C GLY A 41 -18.82 -10.97 21.46
N ARG A 42 -20.14 -10.85 21.71
CA ARG A 42 -20.80 -9.59 22.09
C ARG A 42 -20.22 -8.89 23.32
N ARG A 43 -19.70 -9.64 24.29
CA ARG A 43 -19.09 -9.06 25.51
C ARG A 43 -17.87 -8.19 25.23
N ARG A 44 -17.18 -8.41 24.10
CA ARG A 44 -16.00 -7.62 23.69
C ARG A 44 -16.27 -6.73 22.46
N LEU A 45 -17.54 -6.60 22.06
CA LEU A 45 -17.92 -5.79 20.90
C LEU A 45 -17.55 -4.31 21.10
N VAL A 46 -17.76 -3.76 22.29
CA VAL A 46 -17.39 -2.38 22.62
C VAL A 46 -15.88 -2.17 22.43
N LEU A 47 -15.04 -3.08 22.93
CA LEU A 47 -13.58 -3.02 22.73
C LEU A 47 -13.22 -3.07 21.24
N SER A 48 -13.90 -3.91 20.48
CA SER A 48 -13.70 -4.00 19.03
C SER A 48 -14.05 -2.71 18.30
N VAL A 49 -15.19 -2.08 18.64
CA VAL A 49 -15.62 -0.81 18.07
C VAL A 49 -14.69 0.34 18.48
N VAL A 50 -14.21 0.35 19.73
CA VAL A 50 -13.21 1.34 20.19
C VAL A 50 -11.90 1.17 19.44
N ALA A 51 -11.39 -0.06 19.27
CA ALA A 51 -10.21 -0.29 18.44
C ALA A 51 -10.42 0.13 16.98
N PHE A 52 -11.61 -0.08 16.41
CA PHE A 52 -11.94 0.41 15.07
C PHE A 52 -11.88 1.94 14.99
N LEU A 53 -12.47 2.65 15.97
CA LEU A 53 -12.39 4.10 16.04
C LEU A 53 -10.94 4.58 16.12
N LEU A 54 -10.13 3.98 17.00
CA LEU A 54 -8.70 4.30 17.09
C LEU A 54 -7.95 3.99 15.80
N ALA A 55 -8.31 2.91 15.09
CA ALA A 55 -7.71 2.57 13.80
C ALA A 55 -8.02 3.64 12.74
N LEU A 56 -9.27 4.14 12.69
CA LEU A 56 -9.67 5.23 11.81
C LEU A 56 -8.94 6.54 12.10
N LEU A 57 -8.72 6.84 13.38
CA LEU A 57 -7.94 8.01 13.81
C LEU A 57 -6.45 7.85 13.48
N ALA A 58 -5.93 6.62 13.48
CA ALA A 58 -4.56 6.34 13.06
C ALA A 58 -4.40 6.45 11.53
N ARG A 59 -5.33 5.88 10.76
CA ARG A 59 -5.31 5.94 9.30
C ARG A 59 -6.69 5.76 8.70
N GLU A 60 -7.05 6.63 7.74
CA GLU A 60 -8.34 6.59 7.05
C GLU A 60 -8.60 5.25 6.32
N ALA A 61 -7.53 4.58 5.84
CA ALA A 61 -7.61 3.27 5.20
C ALA A 61 -8.28 2.20 6.08
N ALA A 62 -8.31 2.38 7.41
CA ALA A 62 -9.03 1.49 8.33
C ALA A 62 -10.55 1.46 8.09
N MET A 63 -11.13 2.40 7.31
CA MET A 63 -12.56 2.43 6.94
C MET A 63 -13.09 1.13 6.34
N VAL A 64 -12.19 0.30 5.81
CA VAL A 64 -12.50 -1.01 5.23
C VAL A 64 -12.79 -2.09 6.28
N LEU A 65 -12.45 -1.87 7.55
CA LEU A 65 -12.56 -2.87 8.60
C LEU A 65 -13.95 -3.52 8.72
N PRO A 66 -15.09 -2.80 8.62
CA PRO A 66 -16.40 -3.45 8.72
C PRO A 66 -16.60 -4.52 7.64
N LEU A 67 -16.09 -4.29 6.42
CA LEU A 67 -16.11 -5.27 5.34
C LEU A 67 -15.16 -6.43 5.63
N LEU A 68 -13.96 -6.16 6.17
CA LEU A 68 -13.05 -7.22 6.60
C LEU A 68 -13.63 -8.06 7.74
N LEU A 69 -14.41 -7.48 8.65
CA LEU A 69 -15.11 -8.24 9.69
C LEU A 69 -16.16 -9.18 9.09
N VAL A 70 -16.85 -8.79 8.02
CA VAL A 70 -17.74 -9.71 7.27
C VAL A 70 -16.94 -10.86 6.66
N VAL A 71 -15.78 -10.57 6.06
CA VAL A 71 -14.87 -11.61 5.52
C VAL A 71 -14.41 -12.56 6.62
N VAL A 72 -14.09 -12.05 7.81
CA VAL A 72 -13.72 -12.85 8.99
C VAL A 72 -14.89 -13.66 9.55
N ASP A 73 -16.08 -13.06 9.66
CA ASP A 73 -17.27 -13.73 10.20
C ASP A 73 -17.64 -14.93 9.31
N VAL A 74 -17.73 -14.70 7.99
CA VAL A 74 -17.96 -15.76 7.00
C VAL A 74 -16.81 -16.76 7.02
N GLY A 75 -15.56 -16.27 6.97
CA GLY A 75 -14.30 -17.00 6.78
C GLY A 75 -13.81 -17.85 7.96
N VAL A 76 -14.26 -17.56 9.18
CA VAL A 76 -13.73 -18.24 10.39
C VAL A 76 -14.83 -18.97 11.14
N THR A 77 -16.05 -18.41 11.20
CA THR A 77 -17.04 -18.92 12.15
C THR A 77 -17.92 -20.04 11.62
N THR A 78 -17.89 -20.34 10.30
CA THR A 78 -18.63 -21.40 9.54
C THR A 78 -20.14 -21.57 9.83
N ALA A 79 -20.67 -20.90 10.85
CA ALA A 79 -21.96 -21.13 11.46
C ALA A 79 -22.38 -19.87 12.21
N ARG A 80 -22.82 -18.85 11.48
CA ARG A 80 -23.76 -17.82 11.95
C ARG A 80 -24.36 -17.14 10.72
N ARG A 81 -25.70 -17.07 10.65
CA ARG A 81 -26.38 -16.10 9.79
C ARG A 81 -25.80 -14.73 10.18
N CYS A 82 -25.12 -14.03 9.26
CA CYS A 82 -24.55 -12.70 9.52
C CYS A 82 -25.63 -11.85 10.21
N ARG A 83 -25.48 -11.62 11.52
CA ARG A 83 -26.43 -10.79 12.26
C ARG A 83 -26.02 -9.36 11.97
N TRP A 84 -26.63 -8.76 10.94
CA TRP A 84 -26.36 -7.39 10.49
C TRP A 84 -26.38 -6.36 11.64
N SER A 85 -27.15 -6.63 12.71
CA SER A 85 -27.18 -5.78 13.91
C SER A 85 -25.84 -5.66 14.66
N VAL A 86 -24.92 -6.62 14.53
CA VAL A 86 -23.59 -6.54 15.14
C VAL A 86 -22.69 -5.55 14.39
N TYR A 87 -23.00 -5.26 13.13
CA TYR A 87 -22.25 -4.34 12.27
C TYR A 87 -22.71 -2.88 12.38
N LEU A 88 -23.92 -2.65 12.91
CA LEU A 88 -24.50 -1.29 13.10
C LEU A 88 -23.57 -0.33 13.86
N PRO A 89 -22.93 -0.71 14.99
CA PRO A 89 -22.03 0.20 15.70
C PRO A 89 -20.83 0.64 14.84
N TYR A 90 -20.27 -0.27 14.03
CA TYR A 90 -19.17 0.07 13.13
C TYR A 90 -19.63 0.99 12.00
N ALA A 91 -20.81 0.74 11.43
CA ALA A 91 -21.40 1.61 10.43
C ALA A 91 -21.65 3.03 10.99
N GLY A 92 -22.11 3.14 12.24
CA GLY A 92 -22.30 4.42 12.93
C GLY A 92 -20.98 5.18 13.14
N VAL A 93 -19.93 4.49 13.60
CA VAL A 93 -18.58 5.07 13.74
C VAL A 93 -18.02 5.53 12.40
N LEU A 94 -18.16 4.70 11.36
CA LEU A 94 -17.71 5.03 10.01
C LEU A 94 -18.46 6.24 9.44
N ALA A 95 -19.79 6.27 9.58
CA ALA A 95 -20.60 7.39 9.11
C ALA A 95 -20.23 8.71 9.81
N LEU A 96 -20.03 8.65 11.14
CA LEU A 96 -19.57 9.81 11.92
C LEU A 96 -18.19 10.28 11.44
N TYR A 97 -17.25 9.35 11.25
CA TYR A 97 -15.92 9.68 10.75
C TYR A 97 -15.97 10.33 9.36
N LEU A 98 -16.76 9.79 8.43
CA LEU A 98 -16.89 10.35 7.08
C LEU A 98 -17.53 11.74 7.10
N LEU A 99 -18.53 11.96 7.95
CA LEU A 99 -19.14 13.27 8.16
C LEU A 99 -18.13 14.30 8.70
N LEU A 100 -17.32 13.92 9.69
CA LEU A 100 -16.27 14.79 10.23
C LEU A 100 -15.17 15.05 9.17
N ARG A 101 -14.79 14.03 8.40
CA ARG A 101 -13.78 14.16 7.35
C ARG A 101 -14.20 15.17 6.29
N THR A 102 -15.44 15.07 5.78
CA THR A 102 -15.92 15.95 4.71
C THR A 102 -16.14 17.38 5.19
N THR A 103 -16.57 17.58 6.44
CA THR A 103 -16.82 18.91 7.01
C THR A 103 -15.55 19.64 7.42
N VAL A 104 -14.54 18.93 7.93
CA VAL A 104 -13.32 19.55 8.47
C VAL A 104 -12.21 19.69 7.42
N ILE A 105 -12.00 18.67 6.57
CA ILE A 105 -10.84 18.61 5.66
C ILE A 105 -11.20 19.13 4.25
N GLY A 106 -12.46 18.99 3.83
CA GLY A 106 -12.89 19.33 2.46
C GLY A 106 -12.22 18.47 1.39
N GLY A 107 -12.58 18.70 0.12
CA GLY A 107 -11.91 18.07 -1.03
C GLY A 107 -10.68 18.86 -1.46
N GLY A 108 -9.52 18.21 -1.56
CA GLY A 108 -8.26 18.88 -1.88
C GLY A 108 -8.04 19.11 -3.39
N ALA A 109 -7.23 20.11 -3.76
CA ALA A 109 -6.86 20.39 -5.16
C ALA A 109 -6.26 19.16 -5.90
N ARG A 110 -5.54 18.30 -5.16
CA ARG A 110 -4.99 17.04 -5.70
C ARG A 110 -6.07 16.00 -6.02
N GLU A 111 -7.11 15.91 -5.21
CA GLU A 111 -8.24 15.00 -5.46
C GLU A 111 -9.03 15.47 -6.69
N ALA A 112 -9.18 16.79 -6.87
CA ALA A 112 -9.80 17.37 -8.06
C ALA A 112 -9.00 17.08 -9.33
N LEU A 113 -7.66 17.21 -9.29
CA LEU A 113 -6.81 16.87 -10.44
C LEU A 113 -6.84 15.37 -10.75
N ALA A 114 -6.80 14.51 -9.74
CA ALA A 114 -6.93 13.07 -9.91
C ALA A 114 -8.31 12.66 -10.48
N ALA A 115 -9.36 13.43 -10.16
CA ALA A 115 -10.70 13.23 -10.70
C ALA A 115 -10.80 13.51 -12.21
N ALA A 116 -9.80 14.17 -12.82
CA ALA A 116 -9.75 14.38 -14.27
C ALA A 116 -9.67 13.05 -15.05
N VAL A 117 -9.16 11.97 -14.44
CA VAL A 117 -9.17 10.63 -15.05
C VAL A 117 -10.52 9.95 -14.78
N PRO A 118 -11.27 9.56 -15.83
CA PRO A 118 -12.55 8.88 -15.68
C PRO A 118 -12.44 7.60 -14.84
N LEU A 119 -13.46 7.32 -14.01
CA LEU A 119 -13.51 6.13 -13.14
C LEU A 119 -13.20 4.83 -13.91
N ARG A 120 -13.74 4.66 -15.12
CA ARG A 120 -13.48 3.48 -15.96
C ARG A 120 -11.98 3.25 -16.20
N LEU A 121 -11.23 4.30 -16.51
CA LEU A 121 -9.80 4.19 -16.81
C LEU A 121 -9.01 3.97 -15.51
N ARG A 122 -9.44 4.58 -14.40
CA ARG A 122 -8.85 4.32 -13.08
C ARG A 122 -8.99 2.86 -12.67
N LEU A 123 -10.17 2.26 -12.80
CA LEU A 123 -10.40 0.85 -12.46
C LEU A 123 -9.61 -0.10 -13.37
N LEU A 124 -9.52 0.18 -14.67
CA LEU A 124 -8.69 -0.60 -15.60
C LEU A 124 -7.19 -0.48 -15.27
N THR A 125 -6.74 0.70 -14.87
CA THR A 125 -5.37 0.92 -14.39
C THR A 125 -5.13 0.12 -13.11
N MET A 126 -6.09 0.11 -12.18
CA MET A 126 -5.99 -0.66 -10.95
C MET A 126 -5.91 -2.17 -11.17
N ALA A 127 -6.49 -2.71 -12.24
CA ALA A 127 -6.31 -4.12 -12.58
C ALA A 127 -4.82 -4.45 -12.84
N LYS A 128 -4.09 -3.57 -13.54
CA LYS A 128 -2.64 -3.69 -13.74
C LYS A 128 -1.89 -3.59 -12.42
N VAL A 129 -2.24 -2.60 -11.61
CA VAL A 129 -1.63 -2.36 -10.29
C VAL A 129 -1.81 -3.57 -9.36
N VAL A 130 -2.97 -4.23 -9.38
CA VAL A 130 -3.19 -5.47 -8.62
C VAL A 130 -2.21 -6.56 -9.03
N VAL A 131 -1.99 -6.77 -10.33
CA VAL A 131 -1.05 -7.79 -10.80
C VAL A 131 0.38 -7.41 -10.47
N GLU A 132 0.75 -6.14 -10.58
CA GLU A 132 2.06 -5.66 -10.16
C GLU A 132 2.28 -5.85 -8.66
N TYR A 133 1.28 -5.52 -7.83
CA TYR A 133 1.30 -5.79 -6.40
C TYR A 133 1.47 -7.26 -6.07
N LEU A 134 0.74 -8.16 -6.73
CA LEU A 134 0.92 -9.60 -6.57
C LEU A 134 2.33 -10.03 -6.98
N GLY A 135 2.87 -9.45 -8.05
CA GLY A 135 4.26 -9.64 -8.49
C GLY A 135 5.26 -9.23 -7.41
N LEU A 136 5.09 -8.05 -6.81
CA LEU A 136 5.96 -7.55 -5.74
C LEU A 136 5.90 -8.38 -4.45
N LEU A 137 4.75 -9.00 -4.15
CA LEU A 137 4.59 -9.90 -3.01
C LEU A 137 5.27 -11.26 -3.21
N ILE A 138 5.56 -11.65 -4.46
CA ILE A 138 6.30 -12.88 -4.77
C ILE A 138 7.79 -12.56 -4.95
N VAL A 139 8.08 -11.52 -5.73
CA VAL A 139 9.41 -11.07 -6.13
C VAL A 139 9.57 -9.59 -5.75
N PRO A 140 10.01 -9.27 -4.52
CA PRO A 140 10.16 -7.90 -4.04
C PRO A 140 11.43 -7.23 -4.59
N LEU A 141 11.50 -7.06 -5.90
CA LEU A 141 12.59 -6.37 -6.60
C LEU A 141 12.19 -4.94 -6.97
N HIS A 142 13.20 -4.09 -7.14
CA HIS A 142 13.06 -2.69 -7.54
C HIS A 142 12.07 -1.90 -6.67
N LEU A 143 12.16 -2.05 -5.34
CA LEU A 143 11.28 -1.36 -4.40
C LEU A 143 11.63 0.12 -4.27
N HIS A 144 10.68 1.02 -4.48
CA HIS A 144 10.86 2.48 -4.43
C HIS A 144 9.51 3.20 -4.22
N MET A 145 9.57 4.41 -3.64
CA MET A 145 8.36 5.22 -3.38
C MET A 145 7.76 5.81 -4.67
N GLU A 146 8.60 6.03 -5.69
CA GLU A 146 8.24 6.75 -6.91
C GLU A 146 7.60 5.84 -7.97
N ARG A 147 6.49 5.17 -7.63
CA ARG A 147 5.77 4.26 -8.55
C ARG A 147 4.85 5.04 -9.49
N VAL A 148 5.37 5.46 -10.64
CA VAL A 148 4.56 6.18 -11.65
C VAL A 148 3.89 5.18 -12.60
N VAL A 149 2.61 4.91 -12.35
CA VAL A 149 1.80 4.08 -13.25
C VAL A 149 1.02 4.98 -14.22
N ARG A 150 1.27 4.79 -15.52
CA ARG A 150 0.55 5.52 -16.57
C ARG A 150 -0.92 5.06 -16.60
N PRO A 151 -1.90 6.00 -16.57
CA PRO A 151 -3.30 5.66 -16.72
C PRO A 151 -3.56 4.87 -18.00
N ALA A 152 -4.48 3.91 -17.92
CA ALA A 152 -4.97 3.17 -19.07
C ALA A 152 -5.50 4.11 -20.16
N ALA A 153 -5.01 3.96 -21.39
CA ALA A 153 -5.51 4.72 -22.54
C ALA A 153 -6.75 4.07 -23.18
N SER A 154 -6.79 2.73 -23.19
CA SER A 154 -7.87 1.94 -23.81
C SER A 154 -8.10 0.63 -23.05
N PRO A 155 -9.34 0.12 -22.93
CA PRO A 155 -9.61 -1.19 -22.34
C PRO A 155 -8.95 -2.36 -23.07
N LEU A 156 -8.60 -2.19 -24.35
CA LEU A 156 -8.02 -3.23 -25.20
C LEU A 156 -6.49 -3.29 -25.13
N GLU A 157 -5.87 -2.53 -24.23
CA GLU A 157 -4.42 -2.60 -24.05
C GLU A 157 -4.01 -4.01 -23.58
N PRO A 158 -3.01 -4.66 -24.21
CA PRO A 158 -2.65 -6.05 -23.92
C PRO A 158 -2.34 -6.32 -22.44
N SER A 159 -1.69 -5.37 -21.78
CA SER A 159 -1.34 -5.42 -20.35
C SER A 159 -2.59 -5.43 -19.44
N ILE A 160 -3.66 -4.73 -19.83
CA ILE A 160 -4.93 -4.71 -19.10
C ILE A 160 -5.66 -6.04 -19.31
N LEU A 161 -5.74 -6.52 -20.54
CA LEU A 161 -6.39 -7.79 -20.86
C LEU A 161 -5.71 -8.95 -20.12
N ALA A 162 -4.37 -8.99 -20.10
CA ALA A 162 -3.60 -9.95 -19.33
C ALA A 162 -3.91 -9.84 -17.82
N SER A 163 -3.98 -8.61 -17.29
CA SER A 163 -4.25 -8.39 -15.87
C SER A 163 -5.66 -8.81 -15.46
N VAL A 164 -6.67 -8.48 -16.26
CA VAL A 164 -8.05 -8.89 -16.06
C VAL A 164 -8.17 -10.41 -16.16
N ALA A 165 -7.48 -11.05 -17.11
CA ALA A 165 -7.47 -12.51 -17.22
C ALA A 165 -6.86 -13.19 -15.98
N VAL A 166 -5.76 -12.65 -15.44
CA VAL A 166 -5.16 -13.16 -14.18
C VAL A 166 -6.14 -13.04 -13.02
N ILE A 167 -6.76 -11.87 -12.83
CA ILE A 167 -7.72 -11.64 -11.75
C ILE A 167 -8.95 -12.56 -11.90
N ALA A 168 -9.51 -12.65 -13.10
CA ALA A 168 -10.64 -13.52 -13.39
C ALA A 168 -10.30 -14.99 -13.16
N GLY A 169 -9.10 -15.43 -13.54
CA GLY A 169 -8.61 -16.78 -13.28
C GLY A 169 -8.48 -17.10 -11.80
N LEU A 170 -7.95 -16.17 -10.99
CA LEU A 170 -7.85 -16.31 -9.53
C LEU A 170 -9.25 -16.44 -8.89
N LEU A 171 -10.19 -15.58 -9.31
CA LEU A 171 -11.57 -15.64 -8.82
C LEU A 171 -12.27 -16.93 -9.24
N ALA A 172 -12.15 -17.34 -10.50
CA ALA A 172 -12.73 -18.57 -11.02
C ALA A 172 -12.18 -19.82 -10.29
N ALA A 173 -10.86 -19.89 -10.07
CA ALA A 173 -10.25 -21.00 -9.35
C ALA A 173 -10.83 -21.19 -7.94
N ILE A 174 -11.18 -20.11 -7.26
CA ILE A 174 -11.80 -20.17 -5.92
C ILE A 174 -13.27 -20.57 -6.00
N LEU A 175 -14.02 -20.00 -6.94
CA LEU A 175 -15.46 -20.28 -7.09
C LEU A 175 -15.72 -21.73 -7.52
N LEU A 176 -14.86 -22.27 -8.39
CA LEU A 176 -14.97 -23.63 -8.93
C LEU A 176 -14.45 -24.70 -7.95
N HIS A 177 -13.45 -24.40 -7.13
CA HIS A 177 -12.90 -25.34 -6.16
C HIS A 177 -13.36 -25.05 -4.73
N ARG A 178 -14.60 -25.41 -4.38
CA ARG A 178 -15.16 -25.18 -3.03
C ARG A 178 -14.32 -25.74 -1.86
N LYS A 179 -13.45 -26.72 -2.10
CA LYS A 179 -12.49 -27.26 -1.11
C LYS A 179 -11.31 -26.32 -0.80
N THR A 180 -11.06 -25.28 -1.60
CA THR A 180 -10.01 -24.28 -1.38
C THR A 180 -10.53 -23.01 -0.70
N TRP A 181 -11.66 -23.11 0.02
CA TRP A 181 -12.24 -21.97 0.71
C TRP A 181 -11.29 -21.15 1.60
N PRO A 182 -10.26 -21.72 2.28
CA PRO A 182 -9.24 -20.91 2.94
C PRO A 182 -8.50 -19.94 2.01
N LEU A 183 -8.25 -20.31 0.75
CA LEU A 183 -7.70 -19.40 -0.27
C LEU A 183 -8.74 -18.35 -0.69
N GLY A 184 -10.02 -18.72 -0.73
CA GLY A 184 -11.12 -17.78 -0.92
C GLY A 184 -11.15 -16.69 0.14
N PHE A 185 -11.00 -17.06 1.41
CA PHE A 185 -10.84 -16.12 2.52
C PHE A 185 -9.63 -15.20 2.32
N CYS A 186 -8.47 -15.76 1.96
CA CYS A 186 -7.24 -15.00 1.74
C CYS A 186 -7.37 -13.98 0.61
N LEU A 187 -7.99 -14.37 -0.51
CA LEU A 187 -8.18 -13.49 -1.66
C LEU A 187 -9.26 -12.43 -1.39
N ALA A 188 -10.34 -12.80 -0.71
CA ALA A 188 -11.37 -11.85 -0.27
C ALA A 188 -10.77 -10.80 0.67
N TRP A 189 -9.91 -11.21 1.61
CA TRP A 189 -9.16 -10.28 2.46
C TRP A 189 -8.32 -9.31 1.63
N PHE A 190 -7.52 -9.82 0.68
CA PHE A 190 -6.66 -9.00 -0.17
C PHE A 190 -7.45 -7.93 -0.94
N PHE A 191 -8.49 -8.33 -1.68
CA PHE A 191 -9.27 -7.38 -2.48
C PHE A 191 -10.08 -6.41 -1.65
N VAL A 192 -10.70 -6.88 -0.56
CA VAL A 192 -11.46 -6.00 0.33
C VAL A 192 -10.53 -4.97 0.95
N ALA A 193 -9.40 -5.40 1.54
CA ALA A 193 -8.42 -4.49 2.15
C ALA A 193 -7.83 -3.47 1.16
N LEU A 194 -7.82 -3.77 -0.14
CA LEU A 194 -7.34 -2.87 -1.18
C LEU A 194 -8.36 -1.78 -1.57
N LEU A 195 -9.64 -1.92 -1.20
CA LEU A 195 -10.71 -0.99 -1.60
C LEU A 195 -10.42 0.50 -1.29
N PRO A 196 -9.87 0.89 -0.13
CA PRO A 196 -9.57 2.30 0.15
C PRO A 196 -8.57 2.91 -0.83
N VAL A 197 -7.69 2.09 -1.39
CA VAL A 197 -6.62 2.49 -2.31
C VAL A 197 -6.89 2.05 -3.75
N ALA A 198 -8.07 1.50 -4.01
CA ALA A 198 -8.50 1.03 -5.33
C ALA A 198 -8.86 2.17 -6.30
N ASN A 199 -8.51 3.42 -5.97
CA ASN A 199 -8.77 4.59 -6.79
C ASN A 199 -10.25 4.71 -7.24
N ILE A 200 -11.21 4.24 -6.42
CA ILE A 200 -12.65 4.47 -6.62
C ILE A 200 -12.94 5.93 -6.32
N VAL A 201 -12.48 6.39 -5.16
CA VAL A 201 -12.25 7.80 -4.86
C VAL A 201 -10.89 8.17 -5.47
N PRO A 202 -10.78 9.25 -6.27
CA PRO A 202 -9.53 9.62 -6.91
C PRO A 202 -8.42 9.88 -5.89
N LEU A 203 -7.28 9.23 -6.07
CA LEU A 203 -6.07 9.47 -5.27
C LEU A 203 -5.00 10.14 -6.15
N GLY A 204 -4.07 10.87 -5.53
CA GLY A 204 -2.98 11.54 -6.25
C GLY A 204 -1.97 10.59 -6.91
N THR A 205 -2.06 9.28 -6.66
CA THR A 205 -1.25 8.24 -7.32
C THR A 205 -2.06 6.95 -7.45
N PHE A 206 -1.68 6.11 -8.42
CA PHE A 206 -2.29 4.79 -8.64
C PHE A 206 -1.65 3.71 -7.77
N MET A 207 -0.40 3.88 -7.36
CA MET A 207 0.38 2.84 -6.72
C MET A 207 1.31 3.41 -5.65
N ALA A 208 1.38 2.73 -4.51
CA ALA A 208 2.35 2.96 -3.45
C ALA A 208 2.57 1.65 -2.67
N GLU A 209 3.80 1.35 -2.27
CA GLU A 209 4.13 0.03 -1.71
C GLU A 209 3.56 -0.16 -0.30
N HIS A 210 3.57 0.90 0.52
CA HIS A 210 2.97 0.89 1.86
C HIS A 210 1.48 0.55 1.89
N TRP A 211 0.74 0.76 0.79
CA TRP A 211 -0.67 0.42 0.70
C TRP A 211 -0.93 -1.09 0.75
N LEU A 212 0.10 -1.90 0.48
CA LEU A 212 0.03 -3.35 0.63
C LEU A 212 0.13 -3.84 2.07
N TYR A 213 0.36 -2.97 3.07
CA TYR A 213 0.56 -3.41 4.46
C TYR A 213 -0.60 -4.26 5.01
N VAL A 214 -1.85 -3.85 4.86
CA VAL A 214 -3.01 -4.66 5.30
C VAL A 214 -3.44 -5.71 4.26
N PRO A 215 -3.49 -5.40 2.94
CA PRO A 215 -3.83 -6.38 1.91
C PRO A 215 -2.93 -7.61 1.88
N SER A 216 -1.62 -7.44 2.04
CA SER A 216 -0.63 -8.54 1.93
C SER A 216 -0.85 -9.65 2.96
N MET A 217 -1.50 -9.36 4.09
CA MET A 217 -1.83 -10.36 5.12
C MET A 217 -2.61 -11.53 4.52
N GLY A 218 -3.54 -11.26 3.60
CA GLY A 218 -4.27 -12.30 2.87
C GLY A 218 -3.33 -13.19 2.05
N CYS A 219 -2.41 -12.59 1.30
CA CYS A 219 -1.41 -13.31 0.50
C CYS A 219 -0.45 -14.15 1.37
N PHE A 220 0.01 -13.63 2.51
CA PHE A 220 0.89 -14.40 3.40
C PHE A 220 0.16 -15.52 4.15
N LEU A 221 -1.13 -15.36 4.45
CA LEU A 221 -1.96 -16.45 4.94
C LEU A 221 -2.09 -17.56 3.88
N ALA A 222 -2.31 -17.19 2.61
CA ALA A 222 -2.33 -18.14 1.50
C ALA A 222 -0.98 -18.85 1.33
N ALA A 223 0.14 -18.12 1.43
CA ALA A 223 1.48 -18.70 1.38
C ALA A 223 1.72 -19.67 2.54
N GLY A 224 1.31 -19.30 3.77
CA GLY A 224 1.40 -20.17 4.94
C GLY A 224 0.58 -21.45 4.79
N TRP A 225 -0.62 -21.35 4.23
CA TRP A 225 -1.46 -22.50 3.89
C TRP A 225 -0.79 -23.39 2.83
N GLY A 226 -0.17 -22.79 1.81
CA GLY A 226 0.58 -23.51 0.76
C GLY A 226 1.77 -24.29 1.33
N VAL A 227 2.54 -23.67 2.23
CA VAL A 227 3.65 -24.33 2.95
C VAL A 227 3.15 -25.53 3.76
N ALA A 228 2.01 -25.41 4.44
CA ALA A 228 1.42 -26.53 5.16
C ALA A 228 1.02 -27.68 4.23
N ARG A 229 0.40 -27.38 3.07
CA ARG A 229 0.07 -28.40 2.05
C ARG A 229 1.31 -29.05 1.44
N LEU A 230 2.40 -28.32 1.29
CA LEU A 230 3.65 -28.87 0.79
C LEU A 230 4.28 -29.82 1.81
N ALA A 231 4.18 -29.52 3.10
CA ALA A 231 4.62 -30.39 4.18
C ALA A 231 3.81 -31.69 4.30
N ASP A 232 2.62 -31.77 3.69
CA ASP A 232 1.84 -33.00 3.56
C ASP A 232 2.38 -33.91 2.43
N ARG A 233 3.16 -33.37 1.48
CA ARG A 233 3.66 -34.10 0.29
C ARG A 233 5.17 -34.34 0.29
N LEU A 234 5.94 -33.47 0.93
CA LEU A 234 7.40 -33.52 0.98
C LEU A 234 7.90 -33.76 2.42
N PRO A 235 9.14 -34.24 2.60
CA PRO A 235 9.72 -34.37 3.94
C PRO A 235 9.70 -33.04 4.69
N ARG A 236 9.15 -33.02 5.91
CA ARG A 236 9.01 -31.79 6.72
C ARG A 236 10.32 -31.02 6.85
N ARG A 237 11.46 -31.71 6.98
CA ARG A 237 12.80 -31.09 7.04
C ARG A 237 13.12 -30.28 5.78
N ALA A 238 12.79 -30.80 4.59
CA ALA A 238 13.03 -30.10 3.33
C ALA A 238 12.15 -28.85 3.21
N VAL A 239 10.87 -28.95 3.59
CA VAL A 239 9.95 -27.80 3.57
C VAL A 239 10.39 -26.72 4.57
N MET A 240 10.82 -27.11 5.77
CA MET A 240 11.35 -26.16 6.76
C MET A 240 12.64 -25.51 6.28
N ALA A 241 13.56 -26.27 5.66
CA ALA A 241 14.80 -25.72 5.09
C ALA A 241 14.50 -24.71 3.98
N MET A 242 13.62 -25.04 3.03
CA MET A 242 13.21 -24.12 1.97
C MET A 242 12.56 -22.85 2.54
N ALA A 243 11.67 -23.00 3.52
CA ALA A 243 11.03 -21.84 4.14
C ALA A 243 12.03 -20.98 4.94
N ALA A 244 13.02 -21.59 5.61
CA ALA A 244 14.09 -20.87 6.28
C ALA A 244 14.96 -20.08 5.29
N ILE A 245 15.27 -20.66 4.12
CA ILE A 245 16.00 -19.96 3.05
C ILE A 245 15.20 -18.74 2.58
N VAL A 246 13.92 -18.90 2.26
CA VAL A 246 13.05 -17.79 1.83
C VAL A 246 12.98 -16.69 2.89
N LEU A 247 12.80 -17.06 4.17
CA LEU A 247 12.78 -16.10 5.27
C LEU A 247 14.11 -15.37 5.43
N ALA A 248 15.25 -16.07 5.33
CA ALA A 248 16.57 -15.47 5.40
C ALA A 248 16.83 -14.53 4.22
N SER A 249 16.44 -14.90 3.00
CA SER A 249 16.55 -14.05 1.81
C SER A 249 15.74 -12.76 1.95
N TYR A 250 14.47 -12.86 2.40
CA TYR A 250 13.64 -11.69 2.65
C TYR A 250 14.15 -10.83 3.80
N ALA A 251 14.60 -11.43 4.91
CA ALA A 251 15.20 -10.68 6.01
C ALA A 251 16.46 -9.92 5.57
N GLY A 252 17.35 -10.56 4.80
CA GLY A 252 18.53 -9.91 4.23
C GLY A 252 18.19 -8.75 3.28
N ALA A 253 17.20 -8.96 2.40
CA ALA A 253 16.70 -7.91 1.50
C ALA A 253 16.08 -6.73 2.27
N THR A 254 15.33 -6.99 3.34
CA THR A 254 14.75 -5.97 4.23
C THR A 254 15.82 -5.18 4.97
N ILE A 255 16.84 -5.85 5.52
CA ILE A 255 17.98 -5.18 6.19
C ILE A 255 18.70 -4.25 5.20
N ARG A 256 18.97 -4.73 3.98
CA ARG A 256 19.61 -3.92 2.94
C ARG A 256 18.73 -2.72 2.56
N ARG A 257 17.44 -2.94 2.33
CA ARG A 257 16.50 -1.88 1.96
C ARG A 257 16.36 -0.83 3.06
N ASN A 258 16.44 -1.21 4.33
CA ASN A 258 16.44 -0.26 5.46
C ASN A 258 17.66 0.68 5.45
N ALA A 259 18.80 0.28 4.88
CA ALA A 259 19.95 1.17 4.75
C ALA A 259 19.65 2.34 3.80
N ASP A 260 18.83 2.13 2.77
CA ASP A 260 18.42 3.19 1.84
C ASP A 260 17.57 4.26 2.56
N TRP A 261 16.87 3.89 3.62
CA TRP A 261 16.02 4.79 4.42
C TRP A 261 16.79 5.58 5.49
N ARG A 262 18.13 5.47 5.53
CA ARG A 262 18.96 6.12 6.56
C ARG A 262 18.84 7.64 6.55
N ASP A 263 18.89 8.25 5.37
CA ASP A 263 18.83 9.70 5.17
C ASP A 263 18.19 10.06 3.83
N GLY A 264 17.70 11.30 3.74
CA GLY A 264 16.99 11.81 2.55
C GLY A 264 17.81 11.70 1.26
N PRO A 265 19.05 12.20 1.21
CA PRO A 265 19.88 12.12 0.01
C PRO A 265 20.10 10.67 -0.46
N THR A 266 20.49 9.76 0.45
CA THR A 266 20.67 8.33 0.12
C THR A 266 19.39 7.71 -0.41
N LEU A 267 18.25 8.00 0.22
CA LEU A 267 16.95 7.48 -0.18
C LEU A 267 16.59 7.89 -1.60
N TYR A 268 16.72 9.17 -1.95
CA TYR A 268 16.35 9.65 -3.27
C TYR A 268 17.38 9.27 -4.34
N GLN A 269 18.68 9.27 -4.03
CA GLN A 269 19.72 8.80 -4.97
C GLN A 269 19.53 7.34 -5.38
N THR A 270 19.16 6.46 -4.44
CA THR A 270 18.92 5.04 -4.74
C THR A 270 17.69 4.81 -5.63
N MET A 271 16.75 5.77 -5.67
CA MET A 271 15.57 5.72 -6.54
C MET A 271 15.81 6.32 -7.94
N LEU A 272 16.82 7.16 -8.15
CA LEU A 272 17.08 7.81 -9.45
C LEU A 272 17.20 6.80 -10.61
N PRO A 273 17.91 5.67 -10.48
CA PRO A 273 17.99 4.69 -11.58
C PRO A 273 16.67 3.98 -11.88
N LEU A 274 15.71 4.02 -10.95
CA LEU A 274 14.41 3.32 -11.07
C LEU A 274 13.33 4.21 -11.67
N ALA A 275 13.42 5.53 -11.48
CA ALA A 275 12.49 6.51 -12.04
C ALA A 275 13.23 7.81 -12.47
N PRO A 276 14.15 7.72 -13.45
CA PRO A 276 15.00 8.86 -13.85
C PRO A 276 14.22 9.98 -14.55
N GLU A 277 12.99 9.70 -15.00
CA GLU A 277 12.12 10.68 -15.63
C GLU A 277 11.17 11.41 -14.64
N SER A 278 11.29 11.21 -13.32
CA SER A 278 10.40 11.86 -12.34
C SER A 278 10.94 13.22 -11.86
N PRO A 279 10.36 14.37 -12.27
CA PRO A 279 10.81 15.68 -11.78
C PRO A 279 10.59 15.82 -10.28
N ARG A 280 9.57 15.17 -9.72
CA ARG A 280 9.30 15.12 -8.27
C ARG A 280 10.46 14.50 -7.50
N LEU A 281 11.08 13.46 -8.05
CA LEU A 281 12.21 12.77 -7.42
C LEU A 281 13.42 13.71 -7.29
N TYR A 282 13.76 14.43 -8.36
CA TYR A 282 14.83 15.44 -8.36
C TYR A 282 14.51 16.63 -7.44
N GLY A 283 13.26 17.10 -7.43
CA GLY A 283 12.84 18.19 -6.54
C GLY A 283 12.99 17.83 -5.06
N ASN A 284 12.57 16.62 -4.68
CA ASN A 284 12.75 16.15 -3.30
C ASN A 284 14.23 15.89 -2.98
N LEU A 285 15.00 15.34 -3.91
CA LEU A 285 16.44 15.15 -3.75
C LEU A 285 17.15 16.49 -3.49
N GLY A 286 16.82 17.52 -4.27
CA GLY A 286 17.33 18.88 -4.08
C GLY A 286 16.99 19.44 -2.69
N GLN A 287 15.75 19.23 -2.23
CA GLN A 287 15.35 19.62 -0.89
C GLN A 287 16.18 18.91 0.18
N THR A 288 16.39 17.60 0.05
CA THR A 288 17.18 16.84 1.03
C THR A 288 18.66 17.21 1.04
N TYR A 289 19.23 17.58 -0.12
CA TYR A 289 20.59 18.12 -0.17
C TYR A 289 20.69 19.47 0.51
N GLN A 290 19.71 20.34 0.30
CA GLN A 290 19.63 21.65 0.96
C GLN A 290 19.52 21.48 2.48
N GLU A 291 18.69 20.56 2.96
CA GLU A 291 18.59 20.21 4.39
C GLU A 291 19.91 19.63 4.95
N ALA A 292 20.68 18.94 4.12
CA ALA A 292 22.02 18.43 4.45
C ALA A 292 23.14 19.47 4.30
N GLY A 293 22.85 20.68 3.81
CA GLY A 293 23.81 21.77 3.59
C GLY A 293 24.63 21.68 2.29
N ASP A 294 24.33 20.73 1.40
CA ASP A 294 25.00 20.56 0.10
C ASP A 294 24.28 21.36 -0.99
N ASN A 295 24.42 22.69 -0.94
CA ASN A 295 23.69 23.61 -1.82
C ASN A 295 24.02 23.42 -3.31
N GLU A 296 25.25 23.02 -3.64
CA GLU A 296 25.63 22.81 -5.04
C GLU A 296 24.90 21.60 -5.64
N LYS A 297 24.85 20.47 -4.93
CA LYS A 297 24.04 19.32 -5.37
C LYS A 297 22.55 19.63 -5.38
N ALA A 298 22.07 20.47 -4.45
CA ALA A 298 20.69 20.92 -4.44
C ALA A 298 20.33 21.70 -5.70
N LYS A 299 21.19 22.63 -6.14
CA LYS A 299 21.00 23.38 -7.39
C LYS A 299 20.95 22.46 -8.60
N THR A 300 21.93 21.56 -8.74
CA THR A 300 21.96 20.61 -9.86
C THR A 300 20.69 19.75 -9.90
N ALA A 301 20.21 19.30 -8.75
CA ALA A 301 18.95 18.55 -8.68
C ALA A 301 17.75 19.41 -9.12
N TYR A 302 17.64 20.67 -8.69
CA TYR A 302 16.56 21.56 -9.13
C TYR A 302 16.66 21.96 -10.60
N GLU A 303 17.86 22.12 -11.15
CA GLU A 303 18.09 22.37 -12.58
C GLU A 303 17.57 21.20 -13.42
N HIS A 304 17.83 19.96 -13.02
CA HIS A 304 17.25 18.78 -13.68
C HIS A 304 15.72 18.76 -13.65
N VAL A 305 15.08 19.31 -12.62
CA VAL A 305 13.60 19.47 -12.62
C VAL A 305 13.17 20.34 -13.81
N LEU A 306 13.88 21.43 -14.07
CA LEU A 306 13.58 22.37 -15.16
C LEU A 306 13.82 21.74 -16.55
N GLU A 307 14.73 20.78 -16.66
CA GLU A 307 14.99 20.03 -17.89
C GLU A 307 13.90 18.99 -18.17
N LEU A 308 13.35 18.37 -17.13
CA LEU A 308 12.41 17.26 -17.25
C LEU A 308 10.93 17.71 -17.31
N THR A 309 10.58 18.82 -16.68
CA THR A 309 9.17 19.21 -16.54
C THR A 309 8.70 20.22 -17.59
N ASN A 310 7.52 19.93 -18.16
CA ASN A 310 6.72 20.91 -18.90
C ASN A 310 5.57 21.48 -18.04
N ASN A 311 5.52 21.12 -16.75
CA ASN A 311 4.48 21.57 -15.84
C ASN A 311 4.88 22.89 -15.19
N ASP A 312 4.11 23.95 -15.43
CA ASP A 312 4.38 25.28 -14.90
C ASP A 312 4.47 25.32 -13.37
N LEU A 313 3.70 24.48 -12.67
CA LEU A 313 3.75 24.42 -11.20
C LEU A 313 5.06 23.81 -10.71
N GLU A 314 5.48 22.69 -11.29
CA GLU A 314 6.76 22.05 -10.94
C GLU A 314 7.94 22.95 -11.26
N ARG A 315 7.89 23.62 -12.42
CA ARG A 315 8.87 24.62 -12.82
C ARG A 315 8.94 25.79 -11.85
N ALA A 316 7.79 26.35 -11.47
CA ALA A 316 7.72 27.45 -10.51
C ALA A 316 8.26 27.05 -9.13
N MET A 317 7.97 25.83 -8.65
CA MET A 317 8.51 25.33 -7.38
C MET A 317 10.03 25.20 -7.43
N ALA A 318 10.59 24.63 -8.50
CA ALA A 318 12.03 24.50 -8.69
C ALA A 318 12.73 25.87 -8.76
N LEU A 319 12.20 26.81 -9.55
CA LEU A 319 12.73 28.18 -9.63
C LEU A 319 12.67 28.92 -8.29
N ASN A 320 11.59 28.76 -7.53
CA ASN A 320 11.48 29.34 -6.19
C ASN A 320 12.55 28.78 -5.23
N ASN A 321 12.82 27.47 -5.29
CA ASN A 321 13.85 26.86 -4.46
C ASN A 321 15.27 27.28 -4.88
N LEU A 322 15.55 27.34 -6.19
CA LEU A 322 16.80 27.90 -6.72
C LEU A 322 16.98 29.36 -6.29
N GLY A 323 15.94 30.18 -6.40
CA GLY A 323 15.96 31.58 -5.97
C GLY A 323 16.29 31.75 -4.49
N LYS A 324 15.77 30.87 -3.62
CA LYS A 324 16.15 30.84 -2.20
C LYS A 324 17.65 30.55 -2.02
N LEU A 325 18.17 29.52 -2.70
CA LEU A 325 19.60 29.17 -2.61
C LEU A 325 20.51 30.31 -3.07
N TYR A 326 20.21 30.93 -4.20
CA TYR A 326 20.99 32.06 -4.72
C TYR A 326 20.93 33.29 -3.80
N ARG A 327 19.76 33.58 -3.23
CA ARG A 327 19.59 34.67 -2.26
C ARG A 327 20.43 34.41 -1.01
N ASP A 328 20.41 33.19 -0.48
CA ASP A 328 21.15 32.83 0.74
C ASP A 328 22.68 32.90 0.52
N GLU A 329 23.14 32.67 -0.72
CA GLU A 329 24.53 32.85 -1.15
C GLU A 329 24.90 34.30 -1.55
N LYS A 330 23.95 35.23 -1.47
CA LYS A 330 24.10 36.63 -1.94
C LYS A 330 24.50 36.73 -3.42
N ARG A 331 24.15 35.74 -4.24
CA ARG A 331 24.34 35.73 -5.70
C ARG A 331 23.05 36.22 -6.37
N TYR A 332 22.93 37.54 -6.55
CA TYR A 332 21.72 38.18 -7.10
C TYR A 332 21.70 38.32 -8.63
N ARG A 333 22.68 37.73 -9.33
CA ARG A 333 22.86 37.83 -10.78
C ARG A 333 22.68 36.47 -11.42
#